data_AF-A0A099NU42-F1
#
_entry.id   AF-A0A099NU42-F1
#
_cell.length_a   1.000
_cell.length_b   1.000
_cell.length_c   1.000
_cell.angle_alpha   90.00
_cell.angle_beta   90.00
_cell.angle_gamma   90.00
#
_symmetry.space_group_name_H-M   'P 1'
#
loop_
_entity.id
_entity.type
_entity.pdbx_description
1 polymer ?
#
loop_
_entity_poly.entity_id
_entity_poly.type
_entity_poly.pdbx_seq_one_letter_code
_entity_poly.pdbx_strand_id
1 'polypeptide(L)'
;MPLVLVEKINGNAYKVDLPVINLKDRESNVQWIKYYKENPNIYHESPRTEREMLARINELSGIGGWSEEPGKEKTYDVFWKDCDQTLARKVPERIFNQAALSLRQSLMHNAKSIQEHEQA
;
A
#
# COMPACT_ATOMS: atom_id res chain seq x y z
N MET A 1 5.37 11.16 2.87
CA MET A 1 6.74 11.14 2.33
C MET A 1 7.67 11.90 3.27
N PRO A 2 8.90 11.43 3.50
CA PRO A 2 9.90 12.21 4.24
C PRO A 2 10.23 13.50 3.47
N LEU A 3 10.46 14.59 4.20
CA LEU A 3 10.86 15.87 3.61
C LEU A 3 12.36 15.86 3.32
N VAL A 4 12.76 16.38 2.16
CA VAL A 4 14.17 16.53 1.80
C VAL A 4 14.65 17.90 2.30
N LEU A 5 15.73 17.90 3.08
CA LEU A 5 16.44 19.12 3.45
C LEU A 5 17.32 19.56 2.28
N VAL A 6 17.02 20.73 1.73
CA VAL A 6 17.69 21.27 0.54
C VAL A 6 18.92 22.09 0.94
N GLU A 7 18.76 22.96 1.92
CA GLU A 7 19.80 23.93 2.29
C GLU A 7 19.63 24.37 3.75
N LYS A 8 20.75 24.70 4.41
CA LYS A 8 20.75 25.35 5.72
C LYS A 8 20.97 26.84 5.53
N ILE A 9 20.01 27.66 5.94
CA ILE A 9 20.03 29.11 5.71
C ILE A 9 20.81 29.81 6.83
N ASN A 10 20.36 29.66 8.10
CA ASN A 10 21.04 30.24 9.25
C ASN A 10 20.56 29.61 10.57
N GLY A 11 21.45 29.34 11.52
CA GLY A 11 21.09 28.80 12.84
C GLY A 11 20.26 27.50 12.74
N ASN A 12 18.98 27.60 13.11
CA ASN A 12 17.99 26.51 13.07
C ASN A 12 17.04 26.60 11.84
N ALA A 13 17.26 27.55 10.93
CA ALA A 13 16.45 27.70 9.72
C ALA A 13 16.97 26.82 8.58
N TYR A 14 16.10 26.00 8.03
CA TYR A 14 16.37 25.10 6.92
C TYR A 14 15.37 25.29 5.80
N LYS A 15 15.84 25.13 4.56
CA LYS A 15 15.00 25.04 3.39
C LYS A 15 14.59 23.59 3.18
N VAL A 16 13.29 23.33 3.12
CA VAL A 16 12.72 22.01 2.88
C VAL A 16 12.10 21.95 1.48
N ASP A 17 12.26 20.81 0.81
CA ASP A 17 11.58 20.55 -0.46
C ASP A 17 10.15 20.09 -0.17
N LEU A 18 9.18 20.89 -0.60
CA LEU A 18 7.75 20.64 -0.42
C LEU A 18 7.11 20.55 -1.80
N PRO A 19 6.45 19.43 -2.15
CA PRO A 19 5.99 19.16 -3.51
C PRO A 19 4.87 20.10 -3.97
N VAL A 20 4.13 20.74 -3.05
CA VAL A 20 2.96 21.57 -3.38
C VAL A 20 2.89 22.83 -2.51
N ILE A 21 3.92 23.68 -2.47
CA ILE A 21 3.78 25.00 -1.82
C ILE A 21 4.61 26.11 -2.50
N ASN A 22 4.08 27.32 -2.42
CA ASN A 22 4.66 28.61 -2.80
C ASN A 22 6.08 28.78 -2.22
N LEU A 23 7.01 29.41 -2.95
CA LEU A 23 8.44 29.49 -2.60
C LEU A 23 8.72 30.03 -1.18
N LYS A 24 7.82 30.87 -0.65
CA LYS A 24 7.95 31.51 0.68
C LYS A 24 7.77 30.55 1.85
N ASP A 25 7.08 29.43 1.67
CA ASP A 25 6.77 28.48 2.74
C ASP A 25 7.81 27.36 2.86
N ARG A 26 8.91 27.46 2.10
CA ARG A 26 10.00 26.47 2.10
C ARG A 26 11.01 26.68 3.22
N GLU A 27 10.98 27.82 3.91
CA GLU A 27 11.87 28.12 5.02
C GLU A 27 11.21 27.73 6.34
N SER A 28 11.81 26.78 7.06
CA SER A 28 11.31 26.29 8.35
C SER A 28 12.36 26.40 9.43
N ASN A 29 11.99 26.99 10.57
CA ASN A 29 12.83 27.08 11.75
C ASN A 29 12.64 25.79 12.58
N VAL A 30 13.58 24.85 12.45
CA VAL A 30 13.51 23.52 13.06
C VAL A 30 14.65 23.33 14.03
N GLN A 31 14.33 23.18 15.32
CA GLN A 31 15.31 22.98 16.38
C GLN A 31 15.81 21.52 16.46
N TRP A 32 15.00 20.55 16.05
CA TRP A 32 15.29 19.13 16.14
C TRP A 32 15.05 18.44 14.79
N ILE A 33 16.13 18.14 14.07
CA ILE A 33 16.07 17.33 12.85
C ILE A 33 16.34 15.88 13.23
N LYS A 34 15.36 15.01 13.02
CA LYS A 34 15.55 13.56 13.06
C LYS A 34 15.70 13.05 11.62
N TYR A 35 16.87 12.51 11.30
CA TYR A 35 17.09 11.87 10.01
C TYR A 35 16.13 10.69 9.85
N TYR A 36 15.38 10.67 8.75
CA TYR A 36 14.61 9.51 8.37
C TYR A 36 15.58 8.38 8.05
N LYS A 37 15.52 7.31 8.84
CA LYS A 37 16.20 6.05 8.53
C LYS A 37 15.14 5.10 8.03
N GLU A 38 15.13 4.87 6.72
CA GLU A 38 14.29 3.85 6.13
C GLU A 38 14.65 2.51 6.78
N ASN A 39 13.67 1.84 7.38
CA ASN A 39 13.87 0.49 7.87
C ASN A 39 13.62 -0.46 6.68
N PRO A 40 14.63 -1.20 6.19
CA PRO A 40 14.45 -2.08 5.04
C PRO A 40 13.50 -3.25 5.33
N ASN A 41 13.22 -3.54 6.60
CA ASN A 41 12.37 -4.64 7.06
C ASN A 41 10.98 -4.17 7.54
N ILE A 42 10.46 -3.04 7.05
CA ILE A 42 9.09 -2.62 7.42
C ILE A 42 8.06 -3.58 6.82
N TYR A 43 8.35 -4.10 5.63
CA TYR A 43 7.43 -4.97 4.91
C TYR A 43 7.79 -6.45 5.09
N HIS A 44 6.79 -7.25 5.41
CA HIS A 44 6.88 -8.69 5.27
C HIS A 44 6.85 -9.08 3.80
N GLU A 45 7.44 -10.24 3.49
CA GLU A 45 7.28 -10.81 2.16
C GLU A 45 5.85 -11.30 1.95
N SER A 46 5.29 -10.99 0.78
CA SER A 46 4.00 -11.54 0.36
C SER A 46 4.10 -13.07 0.18
N PRO A 47 3.06 -13.83 0.56
CA PRO A 47 3.01 -15.29 0.36
C PRO A 47 3.33 -15.68 -1.08
N ARG A 48 4.21 -16.68 -1.25
CA ARG A 48 4.65 -17.14 -2.57
C ARG A 48 4.01 -18.48 -2.93
N THR A 49 3.81 -19.34 -1.95
CA THR A 49 3.23 -20.67 -2.14
C THR A 49 1.76 -20.71 -1.71
N GLU A 50 0.99 -21.63 -2.27
CA GLU A 50 -0.42 -21.80 -1.88
C GLU A 50 -0.59 -22.12 -0.40
N ARG A 51 0.35 -22.88 0.17
CA ARG A 51 0.34 -23.22 1.59
C ARG A 51 0.48 -21.96 2.47
N GLU A 52 1.37 -21.06 2.10
CA GLU A 52 1.53 -19.77 2.78
C GLU A 52 0.31 -18.87 2.58
N MET A 53 -0.25 -18.84 1.37
CA MET A 53 -1.46 -18.08 1.07
C MET A 53 -2.62 -18.53 1.96
N LEU A 54 -2.84 -19.84 2.08
CA LEU A 54 -3.88 -20.41 2.94
C LEU A 54 -3.63 -20.09 4.42
N ALA A 55 -2.39 -20.21 4.89
CA ALA A 55 -2.05 -19.92 6.28
C ALA A 55 -2.30 -18.45 6.66
N ARG A 56 -2.10 -17.54 5.71
CA ARG A 56 -2.22 -16.09 5.93
C ARG A 56 -3.50 -15.50 5.36
N ILE A 57 -4.43 -16.29 4.82
CA ILE A 57 -5.53 -15.81 3.96
C ILE A 57 -6.45 -14.76 4.62
N ASN A 58 -6.45 -14.69 5.95
CA ASN A 58 -7.19 -13.68 6.71
C ASN A 58 -6.42 -12.36 6.93
N GLU A 59 -5.19 -12.25 6.43
CA GLU A 59 -4.34 -11.06 6.43
C GLU A 59 -4.46 -10.25 5.13
N LEU A 60 -5.45 -10.56 4.28
CA LEU A 60 -5.71 -9.76 3.08
C LEU A 60 -6.13 -8.34 3.47
N SER A 61 -5.51 -7.34 2.85
CA SER A 61 -5.76 -5.93 3.11
C SER A 61 -6.56 -5.25 2.01
N GLY A 62 -6.50 -5.76 0.77
CA GLY A 62 -7.18 -5.16 -0.37
C GLY A 62 -7.20 -6.05 -1.60
N ILE A 63 -8.03 -5.69 -2.57
CA ILE A 63 -8.09 -6.31 -3.90
C ILE A 63 -7.83 -5.20 -4.91
N GLY A 64 -6.77 -5.36 -5.70
CA GLY A 64 -6.40 -4.44 -6.78
C GLY A 64 -7.11 -4.75 -8.10
N GLY A 65 -7.59 -5.98 -8.27
CA GLY A 65 -8.34 -6.37 -9.46
C GLY A 65 -8.69 -7.85 -9.45
N TRP A 66 -9.47 -8.29 -10.43
CA TRP A 66 -9.73 -9.70 -10.68
C TRP A 66 -9.80 -9.98 -12.17
N SER A 67 -9.29 -11.14 -12.58
CA SER A 67 -9.39 -11.63 -13.94
C SER A 67 -10.47 -12.69 -14.03
N GLU A 68 -11.44 -12.49 -14.91
CA GLU A 68 -12.50 -13.45 -15.22
C GLU A 68 -12.42 -13.81 -16.70
N GLU A 69 -11.60 -14.81 -17.02
CA GLU A 69 -11.45 -15.33 -18.38
C GLU A 69 -12.35 -16.55 -18.59
N PRO A 70 -13.10 -16.64 -19.71
CA PRO A 70 -13.94 -17.80 -20.00
C PRO A 70 -13.12 -19.10 -20.03
N GLY A 71 -13.47 -20.06 -19.18
CA GLY A 71 -12.81 -21.38 -19.11
C GLY A 71 -11.55 -21.44 -18.24
N LYS A 72 -11.20 -20.37 -17.53
CA LYS A 72 -10.13 -20.37 -16.51
C LYS A 72 -10.68 -20.08 -15.12
N GLU A 73 -9.97 -20.56 -14.09
CA GLU A 73 -10.28 -20.21 -12.71
C GLU A 73 -10.13 -18.70 -12.51
N LYS A 74 -11.13 -18.07 -11.90
CA LYS A 74 -11.07 -16.66 -11.54
C LYS A 74 -9.90 -16.41 -10.59
N THR A 75 -9.14 -15.34 -10.85
CA THR A 75 -8.03 -14.95 -9.97
C THR A 75 -8.21 -13.54 -9.47
N TYR A 76 -7.79 -13.31 -8.23
CA TYR A 76 -7.82 -12.01 -7.58
C TYR A 76 -6.39 -11.52 -7.40
N ASP A 77 -6.11 -10.31 -7.85
CA ASP A 77 -4.88 -9.60 -7.53
C ASP A 77 -5.08 -8.92 -6.17
N VAL A 78 -4.46 -9.47 -5.12
CA VAL A 78 -4.70 -9.07 -3.72
C VAL A 78 -3.46 -8.47 -3.08
N PHE A 79 -3.71 -7.58 -2.12
CA PHE A 79 -2.71 -6.99 -1.25
C PHE A 79 -2.75 -7.66 0.13
N TRP A 80 -1.57 -7.83 0.72
CA TRP A 80 -1.39 -8.46 2.02
C TRP A 80 -1.08 -7.39 3.06
N LYS A 81 -1.58 -7.59 4.27
CA LYS A 81 -1.27 -6.72 5.41
C LYS A 81 0.23 -6.74 5.70
N ASP A 82 0.77 -5.57 6.01
CA ASP A 82 2.18 -5.36 6.36
C ASP A 82 3.16 -5.81 5.27
N CYS A 83 2.68 -6.02 4.03
CA CYS A 83 3.51 -6.24 2.85
C CYS A 83 3.57 -4.97 1.99
N ASP A 84 4.52 -4.93 1.06
CA ASP A 84 4.61 -3.84 0.08
C ASP A 84 3.30 -3.76 -0.73
N GLN A 85 2.58 -2.64 -0.56
CA GLN A 85 1.28 -2.41 -1.19
C GLN A 85 1.38 -2.09 -2.69
N THR A 86 2.59 -1.91 -3.23
CA THR A 86 2.80 -1.84 -4.68
C THR A 86 2.83 -3.23 -5.33
N LEU A 87 2.96 -4.28 -4.52
CA LEU A 87 3.13 -5.66 -4.99
C LEU A 87 1.88 -6.51 -4.72
N ALA A 88 0.91 -6.40 -5.64
CA ALA A 88 -0.23 -7.33 -5.66
C ALA A 88 0.23 -8.75 -5.98
N ARG A 89 -0.45 -9.75 -5.40
CA ARG A 89 -0.25 -11.17 -5.72
C ARG A 89 -1.54 -11.80 -6.21
N LYS A 90 -1.41 -12.67 -7.21
CA LYS A 90 -2.52 -13.47 -7.72
C LYS A 90 -2.89 -14.57 -6.73
N VAL A 91 -4.15 -14.58 -6.35
CA VAL A 91 -4.77 -15.63 -5.52
C VAL A 91 -5.93 -16.25 -6.30
N PRO A 92 -5.91 -17.57 -6.55
CA PRO A 92 -7.03 -18.28 -7.17
C PRO A 92 -8.30 -18.20 -6.31
N GLU A 93 -9.46 -18.19 -6.94
CA GLU A 93 -10.76 -18.11 -6.27
C GLU A 93 -10.96 -19.21 -5.22
N ARG A 94 -10.51 -20.45 -5.47
CA ARG A 94 -10.60 -21.53 -4.48
C ARG A 94 -9.87 -21.23 -3.17
N ILE A 95 -8.77 -20.48 -3.22
CA ILE A 95 -7.97 -20.08 -2.06
C ILE A 95 -8.61 -18.85 -1.43
N PHE A 96 -8.99 -17.86 -2.24
CA PHE A 96 -9.66 -16.66 -1.76
C PHE A 96 -10.91 -17.01 -0.95
N ASN A 97 -11.71 -17.97 -1.41
CA ASN A 97 -12.92 -18.42 -0.73
C ASN A 97 -12.70 -19.10 0.64
N GLN A 98 -11.46 -19.44 0.98
CA GLN A 98 -11.10 -19.92 2.33
C GLN A 98 -10.98 -18.78 3.34
N ALA A 99 -10.88 -17.52 2.90
CA ALA A 99 -10.93 -16.37 3.79
C ALA A 99 -12.29 -16.26 4.50
N ALA A 100 -12.26 -15.70 5.70
CA ALA A 100 -13.47 -15.41 6.47
C ALA A 100 -14.50 -14.65 5.61
N LEU A 101 -15.77 -15.06 5.67
CA LEU A 101 -16.84 -14.49 4.84
C LEU A 101 -16.94 -12.96 5.00
N SER A 102 -16.86 -12.46 6.24
CA SER A 102 -16.89 -11.04 6.55
C SER A 102 -15.76 -10.26 5.88
N LEU A 103 -14.56 -10.83 5.87
CA LEU A 103 -13.40 -10.23 5.22
C LEU A 103 -13.61 -10.17 3.70
N ARG A 104 -14.05 -11.27 3.07
CA ARG A 104 -14.34 -11.29 1.62
C ARG A 104 -15.37 -10.25 1.21
N GLN A 105 -16.45 -10.14 1.99
CA GLN A 105 -17.51 -9.16 1.74
C GLN A 105 -16.98 -7.73 1.84
N SER A 106 -16.22 -7.43 2.89
CA SER A 106 -15.61 -6.10 3.07
C SER A 106 -14.64 -5.75 1.94
N LEU A 107 -13.77 -6.69 1.57
CA LEU A 107 -12.79 -6.47 0.50
C LEU A 107 -13.47 -6.24 -0.85
N MET A 108 -14.51 -7.01 -1.16
CA MET A 108 -15.24 -6.86 -2.42
C MET A 108 -16.08 -5.60 -2.47
N HIS A 109 -16.67 -5.19 -1.35
CA HIS A 109 -17.37 -3.91 -1.25
C HIS A 109 -16.41 -2.76 -1.56
N ASN A 110 -15.25 -2.72 -0.88
CA ASN A 110 -14.24 -1.67 -1.09
C ASN A 110 -13.73 -1.64 -2.53
N ALA A 111 -13.43 -2.81 -3.11
CA ALA A 111 -12.93 -2.89 -4.47
C ALA A 111 -13.94 -2.39 -5.52
N LYS A 112 -15.24 -2.69 -5.33
CA LYS A 112 -16.30 -2.18 -6.21
C LYS A 112 -16.46 -0.67 -6.11
N SER A 113 -16.44 -0.13 -4.89
CA SER A 113 -16.54 1.32 -4.70
C SER A 113 -15.38 2.07 -5.36
N ILE A 114 -14.17 1.53 -5.32
CA ILE A 114 -13.02 2.12 -6.04
C ILE A 114 -13.25 2.11 -7.55
N GLN A 115 -13.71 0.98 -8.10
CA GLN A 115 -13.99 0.86 -9.53
C GLN A 115 -15.08 1.83 -10.02
N GLU A 116 -16.11 2.07 -9.21
CA GLU A 116 -17.17 3.06 -9.50
C GLU A 116 -16.61 4.49 -9.51
N HIS A 117 -15.67 4.81 -8.61
CA HIS A 117 -15.03 6.12 -8.55
C HIS A 117 -14.03 6.38 -9.67
N GLU A 118 -13.35 5.36 -10.21
CA GLU A 118 -12.42 5.51 -11.34
C GLU A 118 -13.12 5.69 -12.69
N GLN A 119 -14.42 5.38 -12.77
CA GLN A 119 -15.24 5.51 -13.98
C GLN A 119 -16.07 6.82 -14.04
N ALA A 120 -16.00 7.65 -13.00
CA ALA A 120 -16.72 8.93 -12.88
C ALA A 120 -15.81 10.12 -13.25
#